data_AF-A0A0F2RTE4-F1
#
_entry.id   AF-A0A0F2RTE4-F1
#
_cell.length_a   1.000
_cell.length_b   1.000
_cell.length_c   1.000
_cell.angle_alpha   90.00
_cell.angle_beta   90.00
_cell.angle_gamma   90.00
#
_symmetry.space_group_name_H-M   'P 1'
#
loop_
_entity.id
_entity.type
_entity.pdbx_description
1 polymer ?
#
loop_
_entity_poly.entity_id
_entity_poly.type
_entity_poly.pdbx_seq_one_letter_code
_entity_poly.pdbx_strand_id
1 'polypeptide(L)' 'MRAMRRGIKEMDIILSRYAEARLEAMEDSALDGFDALLCENDQDLYQWVTGQTPPPARFAPLVADIATQASAAK' A
#
# COMPACT_ATOMS: atom_id res chain seq x y z
N MET A 1 9.66 22.04 1.75
CA MET A 1 8.63 22.35 0.71
C MET A 1 8.06 21.01 0.26
N ARG A 2 6.93 20.55 0.79
CA ARG A 2 5.55 20.71 0.26
C ARG A 2 5.32 20.08 -1.12
N ALA A 3 5.61 18.79 -1.28
CA ALA A 3 5.06 17.98 -2.37
C ALA A 3 3.81 17.26 -1.82
N MET A 4 2.66 17.89 -2.05
CA MET A 4 1.33 17.26 -2.18
C MET A 4 1.05 15.98 -1.39
N ARG A 5 0.44 16.12 -0.21
CA ARG A 5 -0.67 15.22 0.20
C ARG A 5 -1.83 15.42 -0.77
N ARG A 6 -1.69 15.00 -2.03
CA ARG A 6 -2.84 14.69 -2.88
C ARG A 6 -2.98 13.18 -2.83
N GLY A 7 -3.38 12.68 -1.66
CA GLY A 7 -3.91 11.33 -1.55
C GLY A 7 -5.00 11.20 -2.61
N ILE A 8 -4.73 10.37 -3.61
CA ILE A 8 -5.78 9.95 -4.52
C ILE A 8 -6.74 9.11 -3.68
N LYS A 9 -8.02 9.48 -3.71
CA LYS A 9 -9.07 8.86 -2.90
C LYS A 9 -9.07 7.34 -3.05
N GLU A 10 -8.69 6.86 -4.23
CA GLU A 10 -8.46 5.47 -4.55
C GLU A 10 -7.44 4.80 -3.65
N MET A 11 -6.28 5.44 -3.36
CA MET A 11 -5.31 4.87 -2.43
C MET A 11 -5.79 4.86 -1.00
N ASP A 12 -6.49 5.90 -0.54
CA ASP A 12 -7.09 5.89 0.81
C ASP A 12 -8.03 4.69 0.96
N ILE A 13 -8.85 4.39 -0.05
CA ILE A 13 -9.78 3.25 -0.03
C ILE A 13 -9.02 1.92 -0.02
N ILE A 14 -7.99 1.77 -0.86
CA ILE A 14 -7.19 0.54 -0.94
C ILE A 14 -6.48 0.28 0.38
N LEU A 15 -5.79 1.28 0.92
CA LEU A 15 -5.03 1.16 2.17
C LEU A 15 -5.94 0.93 3.37
N SER A 16 -7.10 1.60 3.44
CA SER A 16 -8.06 1.39 4.53
C SER A 16 -8.60 -0.05 4.53
N ARG A 17 -8.97 -0.59 3.36
CA ARG A 17 -9.43 -1.99 3.24
C ARG A 17 -8.35 -3.00 3.58
N TYR A 18 -7.12 -2.75 3.13
CA TYR A 18 -5.99 -3.59 3.47
C TYR A 18 -5.73 -3.57 4.99
N ALA A 19 -5.75 -2.38 5.60
CA ALA A 19 -5.58 -2.24 7.04
C ALA A 19 -6.69 -2.98 7.81
N GLU A 20 -7.96 -2.81 7.45
CA GLU A 20 -9.07 -3.55 8.08
C GLU A 20 -8.91 -5.07 7.98
N ALA A 21 -8.36 -5.58 6.88
CA ALA A 21 -8.23 -7.02 6.64
C ALA A 21 -6.95 -7.66 7.21
N ARG A 22 -5.84 -6.90 7.28
CA ARG A 22 -4.51 -7.44 7.57
C ARG A 22 -3.85 -6.81 8.79
N LEU A 23 -4.16 -5.57 9.16
CA LEU A 23 -3.44 -4.85 10.21
C LEU A 23 -3.54 -5.57 11.57
N GLU A 24 -4.70 -6.17 11.89
CA GLU A 24 -4.90 -6.93 13.13
C GLU A 24 -4.09 -8.24 13.20
N ALA A 25 -3.69 -8.78 12.04
CA ALA A 25 -2.96 -10.06 11.93
C ALA A 25 -1.49 -9.86 11.51
N MET A 26 -1.03 -8.63 11.34
CA MET A 26 0.34 -8.31 10.98
C MET A 26 1.25 -8.34 12.21
N GLU A 27 2.43 -8.92 12.04
CA GLU A 27 3.48 -8.86 13.06
C GLU A 27 4.27 -7.55 12.96
N ASP A 28 4.98 -7.19 14.04
CA ASP A 28 5.72 -5.93 14.17
C ASP A 28 6.66 -5.64 12.99
N SER A 29 7.35 -6.66 12.47
CA SER A 29 8.25 -6.50 11.31
C SER A 29 7.52 -6.14 10.01
N ALA A 30 6.27 -6.58 9.86
CA ALA A 30 5.43 -6.23 8.72
C ALA A 30 4.84 -4.83 8.88
N LEU A 31 4.51 -4.44 10.12
CA LEU A 31 4.07 -3.08 10.44
C LEU A 31 5.15 -2.04 10.12
N ASP A 32 6.41 -2.30 10.48
CA ASP A 32 7.55 -1.44 10.12
C ASP A 32 7.68 -1.26 8.59
N GLY A 33 7.50 -2.34 7.84
CA GLY A 33 7.51 -2.31 6.37
C GLY A 33 6.34 -1.51 5.79
N PHE A 34 5.16 -1.58 6.42
CA PHE A 34 3.98 -0.83 6.03
C PHE A 34 4.09 0.66 6.37
N ASP A 35 4.61 1.02 7.53
CA ASP A 35 4.90 2.41 7.88
C ASP A 35 5.92 3.04 6.93
N ALA A 36 6.95 2.28 6.54
CA ALA A 36 7.90 2.73 5.52
C ALA A 36 7.23 2.91 4.15
N LEU A 37 6.27 2.06 3.80
CA LEU A 37 5.49 2.17 2.56
C LEU A 37 4.61 3.42 2.56
N LEU A 38 3.95 3.74 3.68
CA LEU A 38 3.11 4.93 3.84
C LEU A 38 3.90 6.25 3.74
N CYS A 39 5.23 6.20 3.87
CA CYS A 39 6.10 7.35 3.65
C CYS A 39 6.40 7.62 2.17
N GLU A 40 6.06 6.69 1.26
CA GLU A 40 6.24 6.84 -0.18
C GLU A 40 5.10 7.67 -0.81
N ASN A 41 5.22 8.01 -2.10
CA ASN A 41 4.23 8.80 -2.80
C ASN A 41 2.99 7.97 -3.17
N ASP A 42 1.78 8.45 -2.87
CA ASP A 42 0.51 7.79 -3.21
C ASP A 42 0.37 7.43 -4.69
N GLN A 43 0.91 8.27 -5.59
CA GLN A 43 0.91 7.99 -7.02
C GLN A 43 1.79 6.79 -7.36
N ASP A 44 2.96 6.67 -6.73
CA ASP A 44 3.88 5.54 -6.94
C ASP A 44 3.28 4.27 -6.34
N LEU A 45 2.72 4.36 -5.12
CA LEU A 45 1.99 3.27 -4.48
C LEU A 45 0.87 2.74 -5.37
N TYR A 46 0.05 3.64 -5.94
CA TYR A 46 -1.02 3.25 -6.85
C TYR A 46 -0.47 2.56 -8.11
N GLN A 47 0.60 3.08 -8.70
CA GLN A 47 1.23 2.43 -9.85
C GLN A 47 1.77 1.03 -9.51
N TRP A 48 2.33 0.84 -8.32
CA TRP A 48 2.83 -0.46 -7.87
C TRP A 48 1.69 -1.46 -7.63
N VAL A 49 0.64 -1.04 -6.91
CA VAL A 49 -0.52 -1.88 -6.58
C VAL A 49 -1.30 -2.25 -7.85
N THR A 50 -1.41 -1.34 -8.81
CA THR A 50 -2.06 -1.61 -10.11
C THR A 50 -1.16 -2.32 -11.13
N GLY A 51 0.12 -2.58 -10.78
CA GLY A 51 1.07 -3.26 -11.66
C GLY A 51 1.56 -2.43 -12.85
N GLN A 52 1.35 -1.10 -12.83
CA GLN A 52 1.86 -0.18 -13.86
C GLN A 52 3.39 -0.06 -13.78
N THR A 53 3.96 -0.10 -12.58
CA THR A 53 5.41 -0.06 -12.36
C THR A 53 5.82 -1.10 -11.31
N PRO A 54 7.04 -1.65 -11.40
CA PRO A 54 7.52 -2.59 -10.40
C PRO A 54 7.88 -1.85 -9.09
N PRO A 55 7.42 -2.33 -7.92
CA PRO A 55 7.84 -1.78 -6.65
C PRO A 55 9.30 -2.10 -6.33
N PRO A 56 9.96 -1.32 -5.46
CA PRO A 56 11.25 -1.68 -4.88
C PRO A 56 11.20 -3.07 -4.22
N ALA A 57 12.30 -3.82 -4.27
CA ALA A 57 12.37 -5.19 -3.75
C ALA A 57 11.94 -5.31 -2.27
N ARG A 58 12.19 -4.27 -1.46
CA ARG A 58 11.75 -4.21 -0.05
C ARG A 58 10.23 -4.17 0.12
N PHE A 59 9.50 -3.62 -0.85
CA PHE A 59 8.05 -3.45 -0.80
C PHE A 59 7.30 -4.44 -1.69
N ALA A 60 8.00 -5.14 -2.60
CA ALA A 60 7.41 -6.14 -3.49
C ALA A 60 6.47 -7.15 -2.79
N PRO A 61 6.85 -7.79 -1.65
CA PRO A 61 5.93 -8.72 -0.99
C PRO A 61 4.69 -8.02 -0.43
N LEU A 62 4.86 -6.83 0.14
CA LEU A 62 3.76 -6.07 0.75
C LEU A 62 2.79 -5.50 -0.30
N VAL A 63 3.32 -4.96 -1.41
CA VAL A 63 2.50 -4.45 -2.52
C VAL A 63 1.70 -5.56 -3.17
N ALA A 64 2.31 -6.73 -3.40
CA ALA A 64 1.60 -7.89 -3.95
C ALA A 64 0.45 -8.33 -3.04
N ASP A 65 0.67 -8.26 -1.73
CA ASP A 65 -0.34 -8.59 -0.74
C ASP A 65 -1.48 -7.56 -0.68
N ILE A 66 -1.16 -6.27 -0.76
CA ILE A 66 -2.13 -5.17 -0.88
C ILE A 66 -2.96 -5.33 -2.16
N ALA A 67 -2.34 -5.59 -3.30
CA ALA A 67 -3.02 -5.79 -4.58
C ALA A 67 -3.98 -6.98 -4.55
N THR A 68 -3.58 -8.06 -3.88
CA THR A 68 -4.42 -9.25 -3.69
C THR A 68 -5.68 -8.89 -2.91
N GLN A 69 -5.56 -8.21 -1.76
CA GLN A 69 -6.74 -7.84 -0.95
C GLN A 69 -7.59 -6.72 -1.56
N ALA A 70 -6.99 -5.80 -2.30
CA ALA A 70 -7.73 -4.79 -3.04
C ALA A 70 -8.67 -5.42 -4.08
N SER A 71 -8.25 -6.52 -4.70
CA SER A 71 -9.02 -7.24 -5.73
C SER A 71 -9.97 -8.32 -5.17
N ALA A 72 -9.73 -8.83 -3.96
CA ALA A 72 -10.49 -9.91 -3.34
C ALA A 72 -11.88 -9.48 -2.82
N ALA A 73 -12.19 -8.18 -2.78
CA ALA A 73 -13.51 -7.66 -2.43
C ALA A 73 -14.52 -7.88 -3.57
N LYS A 74 -15.05 -9.10 -3.67
CA LYS A 74 -16.25 -9.42 -4.44
C LYS A 74 -17.39 -9.84 -3.51
#